data_AF-A0A0M3IHW5-F1
#
_entry.id   AF-A0A0M3IHW5-F1
#
_cell.length_a   1.000
_cell.length_b   1.000
_cell.length_c   1.000
_cell.angle_alpha   90.00
_cell.angle_beta   90.00
_cell.angle_gamma   90.00
#
_symmetry.space_group_name_H-M   'P 1'
#
loop_
_entity.id
_entity.type
_entity.pdbx_description
1 polymer ?
#
loop_
_entity_poly.entity_id
_entity_poly.type
_entity_poly.pdbx_seq_one_letter_code
_entity_poly.pdbx_strand_id
1 'polypeptide(L)'
;MAATGTTFCPPKQVQRMRELTDEGKHRFRKEVVLPAIMFPANLISRIVGCKTIFDYTVKKLSNRIKPIMDIPSTSNKYILFEPDLLNAEIRSQILESISQLANISVDFEERHITIEYEDWSAKQCINAILPEGILFRVEKLMPWNEELRILEWMHSWQTVVNKLESIENEYRFFELDVLAGEANYITEVREGGLRYKLDFSKVFWNSRLSSEHDRIARKFDSHSAVFDCCAGVGPFVLPAARRGARVIVANDLNPESVKWLRENIKINRANVG
;
A
#
# COMPACT_ATOMS: atom_id res chain seq x y z
N MET A 1 -6.17 1.29 -19.18
CA MET A 1 -5.32 2.49 -19.08
C MET A 1 -5.93 3.37 -18.01
N ALA A 2 -5.30 3.45 -16.82
CA ALA A 2 -5.82 4.32 -15.76
C ALA A 2 -5.49 5.76 -16.14
N ALA A 3 -6.50 6.61 -16.25
CA ALA A 3 -6.30 8.05 -16.37
C ALA A 3 -5.47 8.49 -15.15
N THR A 4 -4.21 8.85 -15.40
CA THR A 4 -3.36 9.48 -14.40
C THR A 4 -3.84 10.91 -14.26
N GLY A 5 -4.95 11.09 -13.56
CA GLY A 5 -5.46 12.40 -13.22
C GLY A 5 -4.39 13.19 -12.49
N THR A 6 -4.00 14.33 -13.05
CA THR A 6 -2.94 15.19 -12.48
C THR A 6 -3.37 15.86 -11.17
N THR A 7 -4.68 15.80 -10.87
CA THR A 7 -5.35 16.38 -9.72
C THR A 7 -4.75 15.88 -8.40
N PHE A 8 -4.58 14.56 -8.23
CA PHE A 8 -4.12 13.94 -6.97
C PHE A 8 -2.66 13.48 -6.98
N CYS A 9 -1.78 14.32 -7.53
CA CYS A 9 -0.33 14.20 -7.43
C CYS A 9 0.25 15.38 -6.64
N PRO A 10 1.27 15.17 -5.78
CA PRO A 10 1.95 16.27 -5.11
C PRO A 10 2.54 17.31 -6.09
N PRO A 11 2.72 18.57 -5.67
CA PRO A 11 3.27 19.63 -6.52
C PRO A 11 4.66 19.31 -7.07
N LYS A 12 4.93 19.62 -8.34
CA LYS A 12 6.26 19.40 -8.97
C LYS A 12 7.40 20.12 -8.24
N GLN A 13 7.12 21.18 -7.49
CA GLN A 13 8.13 21.91 -6.73
C GLN A 13 8.80 21.08 -5.63
N VAL A 14 8.25 19.93 -5.23
CA VAL A 14 8.87 19.04 -4.25
C VAL A 14 9.93 18.11 -4.87
N GLN A 15 10.06 18.13 -6.19
CA GLN A 15 11.03 17.31 -6.91
C GLN A 15 12.46 17.67 -6.49
N ARG A 16 13.29 16.64 -6.30
CA ARG A 16 14.68 16.72 -5.82
C ARG A 16 14.85 17.38 -4.45
N MET A 17 13.79 17.43 -3.64
CA MET A 17 13.95 17.79 -2.22
C MET A 17 14.85 16.77 -1.50
N ARG A 18 15.80 17.27 -0.72
CA ARG A 18 16.78 16.43 -0.01
C ARG A 18 16.47 16.23 1.48
N GLU A 19 15.69 17.14 2.07
CA GLU A 19 15.38 17.12 3.50
C GLU A 19 13.89 17.37 3.72
N LEU A 20 13.32 16.70 4.74
CA LEU A 20 11.95 16.97 5.20
C LEU A 20 11.97 17.86 6.44
N THR A 21 12.23 19.15 6.23
CA THR A 21 11.98 20.16 7.27
C THR A 21 10.49 20.46 7.38
N ASP A 22 10.06 21.13 8.45
CA ASP A 22 8.67 21.59 8.56
C ASP A 22 8.32 22.58 7.42
N GLU A 23 9.25 23.44 7.00
CA GLU A 23 9.12 24.24 5.78
C GLU A 23 9.01 23.37 4.52
N GLY A 24 9.76 22.27 4.47
CA GLY A 24 9.67 21.26 3.41
C GLY A 24 8.28 20.65 3.29
N LYS A 25 7.61 20.33 4.40
CA LYS A 25 6.22 19.82 4.39
C LYS A 25 5.25 20.80 3.75
N HIS A 26 5.42 22.11 3.97
CA HIS A 26 4.58 23.13 3.34
C HIS A 26 4.68 23.13 1.81
N ARG A 27 5.79 22.66 1.23
CA ARG A 27 5.93 22.54 -0.23
C ARG A 27 5.04 21.46 -0.84
N PHE A 28 4.48 20.55 -0.03
CA PHE A 28 3.48 19.56 -0.46
C PHE A 28 2.06 20.14 -0.53
N ARG A 29 1.85 21.35 -0.02
CA ARG A 29 0.57 22.03 -0.08
C ARG A 29 0.14 22.20 -1.53
N LYS A 30 -1.05 21.69 -1.86
CA LYS A 30 -1.67 21.84 -3.18
C LYS A 30 -3.12 22.26 -3.01
N GLU A 31 -3.51 23.32 -3.69
CA GLU A 31 -4.91 23.70 -3.80
C GLU A 31 -5.51 23.03 -5.04
N VAL A 32 -6.66 22.38 -4.86
CA VAL A 32 -7.42 21.76 -5.95
C VAL A 32 -8.87 22.24 -5.89
N VAL A 33 -9.49 22.36 -7.06
CA VAL A 33 -10.92 22.64 -7.18
C VAL A 33 -11.61 21.35 -7.61
N LEU A 34 -12.54 20.88 -6.77
CA LEU A 34 -13.26 19.64 -7.01
C LEU A 34 -14.75 19.93 -7.23
N PRO A 35 -15.38 19.33 -8.25
CA PRO A 35 -16.83 19.30 -8.35
C PRO A 35 -17.41 18.57 -7.13
N ALA A 36 -18.40 19.19 -6.51
CA ALA A 36 -19.05 18.69 -5.32
C ALA A 36 -20.57 18.79 -5.46
N ILE A 37 -21.29 17.93 -4.76
CA ILE A 37 -22.74 18.05 -4.55
C ILE A 37 -22.98 18.16 -3.05
N MET A 38 -23.67 19.21 -2.62
CA MET A 38 -24.18 19.29 -1.26
C MET A 38 -25.42 18.39 -1.12
N PHE A 39 -25.40 17.48 -0.16
CA PHE A 39 -26.40 16.43 -0.04
C PHE A 39 -26.86 16.22 1.42
N PRO A 40 -28.17 16.10 1.71
CA PRO A 40 -28.68 15.89 3.07
C PRO A 40 -28.16 14.60 3.71
N ALA A 41 -27.57 14.70 4.91
CA ALA A 41 -26.93 13.56 5.57
C ALA A 41 -27.90 12.41 5.87
N ASN A 42 -29.15 12.71 6.18
CA ASN A 42 -30.21 11.73 6.47
C ASN A 42 -30.62 10.89 5.24
N LEU A 43 -30.27 11.33 4.02
CA LEU A 43 -30.62 10.64 2.77
C LEU A 43 -29.43 9.88 2.16
N ILE A 44 -28.22 10.02 2.70
CA ILE A 44 -27.00 9.47 2.07
C ILE A 44 -27.08 7.95 1.87
N SER A 45 -27.68 7.24 2.82
CA SER A 45 -27.88 5.79 2.74
C SER A 45 -28.65 5.34 1.49
N ARG A 46 -29.45 6.22 0.87
CA ARG A 46 -30.21 5.92 -0.36
C ARG A 46 -29.35 5.87 -1.62
N ILE A 47 -28.23 6.57 -1.63
CA ILE A 47 -27.36 6.70 -2.81
C ILE A 47 -26.05 5.91 -2.67
N VAL A 48 -25.62 5.62 -1.43
CA VAL A 48 -24.41 4.83 -1.17
C VAL A 48 -24.50 3.47 -1.84
N GLY A 49 -23.46 3.13 -2.63
CA GLY A 49 -23.40 1.89 -3.41
C GLY A 49 -23.90 2.02 -4.85
N CYS A 50 -24.51 3.15 -5.22
CA CYS A 50 -24.85 3.43 -6.62
C CYS A 50 -23.58 3.68 -7.44
N LYS A 51 -23.26 2.77 -8.36
CA LYS A 51 -22.07 2.86 -9.22
C LYS A 51 -22.07 4.08 -10.12
N THR A 52 -23.23 4.46 -10.65
CA THR A 52 -23.41 5.68 -11.47
C THR A 52 -22.96 6.95 -10.76
N ILE A 53 -22.95 6.95 -9.42
CA ILE A 53 -22.47 8.07 -8.62
C ILE A 53 -21.04 7.80 -8.14
N PHE A 54 -20.83 6.69 -7.43
CA PHE A 54 -19.60 6.45 -6.68
C PHE A 54 -18.39 6.04 -7.51
N ASP A 55 -18.57 5.52 -8.73
CA ASP A 55 -17.44 5.23 -9.63
C ASP A 55 -16.75 6.51 -10.14
N TYR A 56 -17.42 7.66 -10.02
CA TYR A 56 -16.93 8.99 -10.40
C TYR A 56 -16.51 9.86 -9.20
N THR A 57 -16.67 9.34 -7.97
CA THR A 57 -16.24 10.06 -6.77
C THR A 57 -14.73 10.01 -6.57
N VAL A 58 -14.18 10.99 -5.85
CA VAL A 58 -12.76 10.94 -5.47
C VAL A 58 -12.50 9.69 -4.62
N LYS A 59 -11.36 9.03 -4.85
CA LYS A 59 -10.92 7.96 -3.94
C LYS A 59 -10.53 8.56 -2.59
N LYS A 60 -10.64 7.78 -1.52
CA LYS A 60 -10.15 8.20 -0.20
C LYS A 60 -8.66 8.49 -0.29
N LEU A 61 -8.30 9.77 -0.20
CA LEU A 61 -6.91 10.24 -0.17
C LEU A 61 -6.39 10.21 1.27
N SER A 62 -7.17 10.79 2.20
CA SER A 62 -6.86 10.84 3.63
C SER A 62 -8.13 10.70 4.47
N ASN A 63 -8.01 10.81 5.80
CA ASN A 63 -9.21 10.88 6.65
C ASN A 63 -9.96 12.22 6.50
N ARG A 64 -9.26 13.27 6.03
CA ARG A 64 -9.83 14.60 5.76
C ARG A 64 -10.44 14.68 4.37
N ILE A 65 -9.82 14.04 3.38
CA ILE A 65 -10.25 14.10 1.97
C ILE A 65 -10.71 12.70 1.52
N LYS A 66 -12.03 12.55 1.43
CA LYS A 66 -12.72 11.29 1.15
C LYS A 66 -14.00 11.56 0.33
N PRO A 67 -14.58 10.55 -0.36
CA PRO A 67 -15.74 10.75 -1.23
C PRO A 67 -16.90 11.53 -0.61
N ILE A 68 -17.17 11.31 0.68
CA ILE A 68 -18.23 11.97 1.43
C ILE A 68 -17.62 12.73 2.60
N MET A 69 -17.75 14.06 2.62
CA MET A 69 -17.21 14.93 3.67
C MET A 69 -18.29 15.63 4.46
N ASP A 70 -18.10 15.71 5.78
CA ASP A 70 -18.99 16.47 6.65
C ASP A 70 -18.83 17.97 6.41
N ILE A 71 -19.94 18.71 6.41
CA ILE A 71 -19.94 20.16 6.36
C ILE A 71 -20.16 20.66 7.79
N PRO A 72 -19.20 21.39 8.38
CA PRO A 72 -19.34 21.92 9.73
C PRO A 72 -20.64 22.72 9.89
N SER A 73 -21.33 22.52 11.01
CA SER A 73 -22.53 23.28 11.40
C SER A 73 -23.74 23.12 10.47
N THR A 74 -23.78 22.09 9.62
CA THR A 74 -24.97 21.77 8.80
C THR A 74 -25.35 20.30 8.91
N SER A 75 -26.59 19.96 8.58
CA SER A 75 -27.06 18.58 8.40
C SER A 75 -26.74 18.00 7.02
N ASN A 76 -25.95 18.72 6.21
CA ASN A 76 -25.57 18.31 4.86
C ASN A 76 -24.13 17.79 4.83
N LYS A 77 -23.81 17.04 3.78
CA LYS A 77 -22.47 16.57 3.46
C LYS A 77 -22.12 16.94 2.03
N TYR A 78 -20.83 17.02 1.74
CA TYR A 78 -20.35 17.06 0.38
C TYR A 78 -20.09 15.66 -0.16
N ILE A 79 -20.53 15.43 -1.39
CA ILE A 79 -20.06 14.32 -2.21
C ILE A 79 -19.06 14.91 -3.20
N LEU A 80 -17.81 14.48 -3.12
CA LEU A 80 -16.71 15.00 -3.95
C LEU A 80 -16.46 14.10 -5.16
N PHE A 81 -16.30 14.71 -6.32
CA PHE A 81 -16.11 14.01 -7.59
C PHE A 81 -14.72 14.26 -8.19
N GLU A 82 -14.23 13.26 -8.92
CA GLU A 82 -12.97 13.35 -9.66
C GLU A 82 -13.20 14.21 -10.92
N PRO A 83 -12.56 15.38 -11.05
CA PRO A 83 -12.76 16.27 -12.20
C PRO A 83 -12.49 15.58 -13.53
N ASP A 84 -11.42 14.78 -13.58
CA ASP A 84 -10.96 14.10 -14.80
C ASP A 84 -11.89 12.97 -15.27
N LEU A 85 -12.85 12.55 -14.43
CA LEU A 85 -13.86 11.53 -14.77
C LEU A 85 -15.21 12.13 -15.15
N LEU A 86 -15.39 13.46 -15.05
CA LEU A 86 -16.67 14.11 -15.31
C LEU A 86 -16.68 14.80 -16.68
N ASN A 87 -17.78 14.61 -17.41
CA ASN A 87 -18.16 15.42 -18.56
C ASN A 87 -19.64 15.84 -18.42
N ALA A 88 -20.18 16.62 -19.35
CA ALA A 88 -21.55 17.13 -19.27
C ALA A 88 -22.62 16.01 -19.20
N GLU A 89 -22.39 14.91 -19.92
CA GLU A 89 -23.29 13.74 -19.95
C GLU A 89 -23.29 13.02 -18.59
N ILE A 90 -22.10 12.69 -18.07
CA ILE A 90 -21.93 12.02 -16.78
C ILE A 90 -22.48 12.87 -15.64
N ARG A 91 -22.25 14.19 -15.67
CA ARG A 91 -22.87 15.12 -14.70
C ARG A 91 -24.38 15.00 -14.72
N SER A 92 -25.00 15.01 -15.89
CA SER A 92 -26.45 14.88 -16.04
C SER A 92 -26.97 13.54 -15.51
N GLN A 93 -26.28 12.43 -15.82
CA GLN A 93 -26.61 11.09 -15.34
C GLN A 93 -26.54 10.98 -13.80
N ILE A 94 -25.55 11.61 -13.17
CA ILE A 94 -25.42 11.64 -11.71
C ILE A 94 -26.59 12.41 -11.09
N LEU A 95 -26.92 13.60 -11.62
CA LEU A 95 -28.02 14.42 -11.11
C LEU A 95 -29.37 13.70 -11.23
N GLU A 96 -29.61 13.05 -12.38
CA GLU A 96 -30.81 12.25 -12.60
C GLU A 96 -30.88 11.06 -11.63
N SER A 97 -29.78 10.32 -11.47
CA SER A 97 -29.71 9.19 -10.53
C SER A 97 -29.99 9.62 -9.09
N ILE A 98 -29.44 10.76 -8.67
CA ILE A 98 -29.71 11.34 -7.35
C ILE A 98 -31.20 11.70 -7.21
N SER A 99 -31.77 12.36 -8.21
CA SER A 99 -33.19 12.74 -8.21
C SER A 99 -34.10 11.52 -8.07
N GLN A 100 -33.84 10.45 -8.82
CA GLN A 100 -34.62 9.21 -8.76
C GLN A 100 -34.49 8.47 -7.42
N LEU A 101 -33.28 8.39 -6.86
CA LEU A 101 -33.01 7.62 -5.63
C LEU A 101 -33.41 8.35 -4.35
N ALA A 102 -33.28 9.68 -4.32
CA ALA A 102 -33.48 10.47 -3.11
C ALA A 102 -34.70 11.40 -3.18
N ASN A 103 -35.32 11.56 -4.35
CA ASN A 103 -36.44 12.47 -4.62
C ASN A 103 -36.12 13.93 -4.23
N ILE A 104 -34.91 14.37 -4.59
CA ILE A 104 -34.43 15.74 -4.39
C ILE A 104 -33.73 16.25 -5.64
N SER A 105 -33.78 17.56 -5.86
CA SER A 105 -32.96 18.22 -6.87
C SER A 105 -31.70 18.77 -6.22
N VAL A 106 -30.57 18.59 -6.88
CA VAL A 106 -29.24 19.06 -6.45
C VAL A 106 -28.48 19.55 -7.68
N ASP A 107 -27.42 20.32 -7.44
CA ASP A 107 -26.54 20.83 -8.49
C ASP A 107 -25.08 20.60 -8.12
N PHE A 108 -24.21 20.65 -9.14
CA PHE A 108 -22.77 20.66 -8.91
C PHE A 108 -22.30 22.07 -8.51
N GLU A 109 -21.48 22.12 -7.47
CA GLU A 109 -20.73 23.30 -7.06
C GLU A 109 -19.23 23.04 -7.10
N GLU A 110 -18.42 24.09 -7.18
CA GLU A 110 -16.97 23.99 -7.12
C GLU A 110 -16.48 24.17 -5.68
N ARG A 111 -15.68 23.22 -5.20
CA ARG A 111 -15.11 23.27 -3.85
C ARG A 111 -13.59 23.34 -3.88
N HIS A 112 -13.06 24.41 -3.30
CA HIS A 112 -11.63 24.54 -3.03
C HIS A 112 -11.23 23.66 -1.85
N ILE A 113 -10.31 22.73 -2.10
CA ILE A 113 -9.73 21.83 -1.11
C ILE A 113 -8.22 22.05 -1.07
N THR A 114 -7.67 22.21 0.13
CA THR A 114 -6.23 22.24 0.38
C THR A 114 -5.78 20.85 0.77
N ILE A 115 -4.86 20.28 -0.02
CA ILE A 115 -4.19 19.01 0.29
C ILE A 115 -2.85 19.34 0.93
N GLU A 116 -2.59 18.84 2.13
CA GLU A 116 -1.35 19.07 2.87
C GLU A 116 -0.47 17.80 2.90
N TYR A 117 0.73 17.92 3.49
CA TYR A 117 1.69 16.80 3.58
C TYR A 117 1.05 15.53 4.18
N GLU A 118 0.25 15.70 5.24
CA GLU A 118 -0.38 14.60 5.98
C GLU A 118 -1.51 13.92 5.20
N ASP A 119 -2.01 14.53 4.12
CA ASP A 119 -3.02 13.93 3.26
C ASP A 119 -2.41 13.01 2.19
N TRP A 120 -1.14 13.20 1.85
CA TRP A 120 -0.46 12.39 0.84
C TRP A 120 0.01 11.06 1.42
N SER A 121 -0.10 9.99 0.63
CA SER A 121 0.56 8.74 0.99
C SER A 121 2.08 8.86 0.88
N ALA A 122 2.83 8.13 1.71
CA ALA A 122 4.29 8.09 1.63
C ALA A 122 4.81 7.75 0.22
N LYS A 123 4.12 6.85 -0.49
CA LYS A 123 4.43 6.52 -1.88
C LYS A 123 4.28 7.71 -2.83
N GLN A 124 3.23 8.52 -2.68
CA GLN A 124 3.05 9.75 -3.45
C GLN A 124 4.16 10.75 -3.14
N CYS A 125 4.49 10.93 -1.85
CA CYS A 125 5.54 11.85 -1.44
C CYS A 125 6.90 11.47 -2.05
N ILE A 126 7.33 10.21 -1.91
CA ILE A 126 8.61 9.76 -2.46
C ILE A 126 8.64 9.89 -3.97
N ASN A 127 7.61 9.42 -4.68
CA ASN A 127 7.55 9.54 -6.14
C ASN A 127 7.63 10.98 -6.62
N ALA A 128 7.07 11.94 -5.86
CA ALA A 128 7.13 13.34 -6.22
C ALA A 128 8.52 13.98 -6.01
N ILE A 129 9.30 13.45 -5.06
CA ILE A 129 10.67 13.91 -4.78
C ILE A 129 11.66 13.32 -5.78
N LEU A 130 11.42 12.11 -6.26
CA LEU A 130 12.31 11.45 -7.20
C LEU A 130 12.40 12.23 -8.54
N PRO A 131 13.57 12.21 -9.21
CA PRO A 131 13.70 12.77 -10.55
C PRO A 131 12.71 12.17 -11.53
N GLU A 132 12.39 12.94 -12.57
CA GLU A 132 11.47 12.52 -13.61
C GLU A 132 11.95 11.22 -14.28
N GLY A 133 11.04 10.26 -14.43
CA GLY A 133 11.37 8.93 -14.95
C GLY A 133 11.80 7.91 -13.89
N ILE A 134 12.07 8.33 -12.65
CA ILE A 134 12.37 7.42 -11.54
C ILE A 134 11.13 7.23 -10.69
N LEU A 135 10.71 5.97 -10.53
CA LEU A 135 9.58 5.60 -9.69
C LEU A 135 10.09 4.81 -8.49
N PHE A 136 9.60 5.17 -7.32
CA PHE A 136 9.76 4.36 -6.12
C PHE A 136 9.01 3.05 -6.30
N ARG A 137 9.77 1.96 -6.47
CA ARG A 137 9.28 0.59 -6.35
C ARG A 137 9.97 -0.03 -5.16
N VAL A 138 9.17 -0.66 -4.30
CA VAL A 138 9.58 -1.29 -3.02
C VAL A 138 10.72 -2.31 -3.17
N GLU A 139 11.08 -2.73 -4.38
CA GLU A 139 12.19 -3.69 -4.61
C GLU A 139 13.38 -3.17 -5.42
N LYS A 140 13.34 -1.96 -5.96
CA LYS A 140 14.46 -1.43 -6.74
C LYS A 140 14.50 0.09 -6.66
N LEU A 141 15.42 0.61 -5.86
CA LEU A 141 15.93 1.95 -6.07
C LEU A 141 17.00 1.82 -7.17
N MET A 142 16.79 2.51 -8.29
CA MET A 142 17.88 2.74 -9.25
C MET A 142 19.04 3.41 -8.49
N PRO A 143 20.31 3.20 -8.87
CA PRO A 143 21.47 3.74 -8.17
C PRO A 143 21.42 5.27 -8.22
N TRP A 144 20.77 5.83 -7.22
CA TRP A 144 20.71 7.25 -6.93
C TRP A 144 21.55 7.43 -5.68
N ASN A 145 22.85 7.62 -5.89
CA ASN A 145 23.90 7.66 -4.86
C ASN A 145 23.98 9.03 -4.16
N GLU A 146 22.88 9.77 -4.06
CA GLU A 146 22.82 10.97 -3.22
C GLU A 146 22.01 10.63 -1.98
N GLU A 147 22.58 10.88 -0.80
CA GLU A 147 22.08 10.58 0.56
C GLU A 147 20.58 10.87 0.73
N LEU A 148 19.76 9.93 0.29
CA LEU A 148 18.33 10.03 0.39
C LEU A 148 17.96 9.80 1.86
N ARG A 149 17.62 10.89 2.57
CA ARG A 149 17.06 10.85 3.93
C ARG A 149 15.63 10.27 3.95
N ILE A 150 15.35 9.17 3.21
CA ILE A 150 14.04 8.54 3.01
C ILE A 150 13.33 8.27 4.34
N LEU A 151 14.07 7.94 5.39
CA LEU A 151 13.49 7.67 6.71
C LEU A 151 12.81 8.88 7.35
N GLU A 152 13.22 10.11 7.02
CA GLU A 152 12.54 11.31 7.50
C GLU A 152 11.10 11.40 6.99
N TRP A 153 10.88 10.88 5.79
CA TRP A 153 9.59 10.83 5.12
C TRP A 153 8.75 9.63 5.56
N MET A 154 9.36 8.70 6.29
CA MET A 154 8.81 7.38 6.59
C MET A 154 9.10 6.97 8.03
N HIS A 155 8.50 7.68 8.99
CA HIS A 155 8.70 7.45 10.43
C HIS A 155 8.40 6.01 10.91
N SER A 156 7.68 5.20 10.12
CA SER A 156 7.42 3.79 10.42
C SER A 156 8.52 2.83 9.96
N TRP A 157 9.47 3.29 9.17
CA TRP A 157 10.56 2.49 8.63
C TRP A 157 11.82 2.71 9.48
N GLN A 158 12.59 1.65 9.68
CA GLN A 158 13.83 1.69 10.47
C GLN A 158 15.07 1.61 9.58
N THR A 159 14.96 0.88 8.48
CA THR A 159 16.07 0.62 7.55
C THR A 159 15.55 0.57 6.12
N VAL A 160 16.23 1.24 5.20
CA VAL A 160 15.98 1.19 3.76
C VAL A 160 17.21 0.60 3.10
N VAL A 161 17.00 -0.42 2.26
CA VAL A 161 18.08 -1.13 1.58
C VAL A 161 17.89 -1.12 0.07
N ASN A 162 19.00 -1.10 -0.65
CA ASN A 162 19.06 -1.43 -2.06
C ASN A 162 19.37 -2.92 -2.21
N LYS A 163 18.67 -3.61 -3.12
CA LYS A 163 18.98 -5.00 -3.49
C LYS A 163 19.92 -4.98 -4.68
N LEU A 164 21.15 -5.44 -4.51
CA LEU A 164 22.09 -5.57 -5.60
C LEU A 164 21.71 -6.77 -6.49
N GLU A 165 22.01 -6.70 -7.79
CA GLU A 165 21.49 -7.66 -8.78
C GLU A 165 22.15 -9.06 -8.73
N SER A 166 23.25 -9.22 -8.01
CA SER A 166 23.99 -10.49 -7.92
C SER A 166 23.33 -11.45 -6.93
N ILE A 167 22.54 -12.40 -7.44
CA ILE A 167 22.24 -13.67 -6.73
C ILE A 167 23.30 -14.68 -7.15
N GLU A 168 24.54 -14.48 -6.72
CA GLU A 168 25.66 -15.36 -7.10
C GLU A 168 26.03 -16.36 -5.98
N ASN A 169 25.45 -16.23 -4.79
CA ASN A 169 25.72 -17.14 -3.69
C ASN A 169 24.81 -18.40 -3.72
N GLU A 170 25.36 -19.51 -3.22
CA GLU A 170 24.67 -20.81 -3.14
C GLU A 170 23.38 -20.78 -2.32
N TYR A 171 23.25 -19.82 -1.40
CA TYR A 171 22.12 -19.64 -0.50
C TYR A 171 21.05 -18.68 -1.02
N ARG A 172 21.23 -18.13 -2.23
CA ARG A 172 20.33 -17.23 -2.97
C ARG A 172 19.82 -16.01 -2.20
N PHE A 173 20.58 -15.46 -1.26
CA PHE A 173 20.25 -14.16 -0.66
C PHE A 173 20.83 -13.02 -1.51
N PHE A 174 20.24 -11.82 -1.40
CA PHE A 174 20.72 -10.64 -2.11
C PHE A 174 21.81 -9.94 -1.29
N GLU A 175 22.86 -9.45 -1.94
CA GLU A 175 23.68 -8.42 -1.33
C GLU A 175 22.85 -7.14 -1.16
N LEU A 176 22.94 -6.55 0.03
CA LEU A 176 22.17 -5.39 0.42
C LEU A 176 23.10 -4.23 0.71
N ASP A 177 22.75 -3.06 0.20
CA ASP A 177 23.39 -1.80 0.57
C ASP A 177 22.40 -0.93 1.35
N VAL A 178 22.82 -0.32 2.46
CA VAL A 178 21.95 0.51 3.29
C VAL A 178 21.85 1.89 2.68
N LEU A 179 20.64 2.26 2.29
CA LEU A 179 20.36 3.60 1.76
C LEU A 179 20.01 4.59 2.87
N ALA A 180 19.36 4.12 3.94
CA ALA A 180 19.03 4.94 5.10
C ALA A 180 18.77 4.08 6.35
N GLY A 181 19.14 4.61 7.53
CA GLY A 181 18.89 3.97 8.82
C GLY A 181 20.04 3.13 9.35
N GLU A 182 19.76 2.39 10.41
CA GLU A 182 20.73 1.45 10.97
C GLU A 182 20.80 0.19 10.11
N ALA A 183 22.00 -0.39 9.98
CA ALA A 183 22.24 -1.66 9.29
C ALA A 183 21.68 -2.86 10.07
N ASN A 184 20.36 -2.86 10.28
CA ASN A 184 19.60 -3.92 10.92
C ASN A 184 18.67 -4.58 9.91
N TYR A 185 19.00 -5.79 9.50
CA TYR A 185 18.26 -6.54 8.48
C TYR A 185 17.28 -7.56 9.09
N ILE A 186 17.18 -7.61 10.41
CA ILE A 186 16.23 -8.49 11.10
C ILE A 186 14.86 -7.81 11.11
N THR A 187 13.87 -8.49 10.57
CA THR A 187 12.49 -7.97 10.49
C THR A 187 11.45 -9.06 10.70
N GLU A 188 10.20 -8.65 10.93
CA GLU A 188 9.03 -9.52 10.96
C GLU A 188 8.07 -9.14 9.84
N VAL A 189 7.79 -10.09 8.96
CA VAL A 189 6.77 -9.95 7.91
C VAL A 189 5.48 -10.63 8.36
N ARG A 190 4.34 -9.99 8.11
CA ARG A 190 3.02 -10.58 8.33
C ARG A 190 2.39 -10.94 7.00
N GLU A 191 2.13 -12.22 6.79
CA GLU A 191 1.54 -12.74 5.55
C GLU A 191 0.52 -13.84 5.87
N GLY A 192 -0.67 -13.75 5.27
CA GLY A 192 -1.72 -14.75 5.46
C GLY A 192 -2.16 -14.96 6.92
N GLY A 193 -1.92 -13.99 7.82
CA GLY A 193 -2.19 -14.11 9.26
C GLY A 193 -1.10 -14.83 10.08
N LEU A 194 0.04 -15.15 9.47
CA LEU A 194 1.23 -15.71 10.11
C LEU A 194 2.34 -14.65 10.21
N ARG A 195 3.26 -14.84 11.16
CA ARG A 195 4.42 -13.98 11.37
C ARG A 195 5.70 -14.68 10.94
N TYR A 196 6.53 -14.02 10.16
CA TYR A 196 7.79 -14.54 9.66
C TYR A 196 8.92 -13.61 10.07
N LYS A 197 9.67 -14.02 11.08
CA LYS A 197 10.91 -13.36 11.47
C LYS A 197 12.05 -13.89 10.62
N LEU A 198 12.87 -12.99 10.12
CA LEU A 198 13.98 -13.31 9.23
C LEU A 198 15.08 -12.25 9.29
N ASP A 199 16.29 -12.65 8.92
CA ASP A 199 17.39 -11.73 8.59
C ASP A 199 17.46 -11.60 7.07
N PHE A 200 17.01 -10.47 6.54
CA PHE A 200 16.84 -10.27 5.11
C PHE A 200 18.16 -10.28 4.34
N SER A 201 19.29 -10.06 5.04
CA SER A 201 20.63 -10.16 4.46
C SER A 201 21.14 -11.59 4.32
N LYS A 202 20.47 -12.57 4.93
CA LYS A 202 20.95 -13.96 5.02
C LYS A 202 20.01 -14.98 4.43
N VAL A 203 18.78 -14.61 4.11
CA VAL A 203 17.77 -15.53 3.56
C VAL A 203 17.05 -14.92 2.37
N PHE A 204 16.53 -15.80 1.50
CA PHE A 204 15.65 -15.36 0.42
C PHE A 204 14.23 -15.09 0.94
N TRP A 205 13.70 -13.91 0.63
CA TRP A 205 12.30 -13.57 0.85
C TRP A 205 11.76 -12.67 -0.27
N ASN A 206 10.56 -12.95 -0.75
CA ASN A 206 9.88 -12.16 -1.78
C ASN A 206 8.39 -12.02 -1.50
N SER A 207 7.98 -10.86 -0.96
CA SER A 207 6.59 -10.57 -0.60
C SER A 207 5.61 -10.60 -1.80
N ARG A 208 6.10 -10.55 -3.06
CA ARG A 208 5.23 -10.71 -4.25
C ARG A 208 4.69 -12.12 -4.42
N LEU A 209 5.32 -13.12 -3.80
CA LEU A 209 4.87 -14.50 -3.87
C LEU A 209 3.73 -14.79 -2.90
N SER A 210 3.30 -13.83 -2.08
CA SER A 210 2.19 -13.98 -1.12
C SER A 210 0.92 -14.57 -1.72
N SER A 211 0.45 -14.06 -2.86
CA SER A 211 -0.70 -14.61 -3.58
C SER A 211 -0.52 -16.08 -3.96
N GLU A 212 0.71 -16.47 -4.27
CA GLU A 212 1.05 -17.82 -4.69
C GLU A 212 1.26 -18.78 -3.52
N HIS A 213 1.86 -18.30 -2.43
CA HIS A 213 1.85 -18.98 -1.14
C HIS A 213 0.41 -19.29 -0.73
N ASP A 214 -0.48 -18.29 -0.77
CA ASP A 214 -1.90 -18.47 -0.44
C ASP A 214 -2.61 -19.44 -1.39
N ARG A 215 -2.31 -19.42 -2.69
CA ARG A 215 -2.90 -20.35 -3.68
C ARG A 215 -2.54 -21.80 -3.38
N ILE A 216 -1.28 -22.07 -3.04
CA ILE A 216 -0.81 -23.41 -2.68
C ILE A 216 -1.33 -23.80 -1.29
N ALA A 217 -1.25 -22.90 -0.32
CA ALA A 217 -1.72 -23.15 1.05
C ALA A 217 -3.20 -23.55 1.11
N ARG A 218 -4.04 -23.03 0.20
CA ARG A 218 -5.46 -23.41 0.11
C ARG A 218 -5.69 -24.87 -0.25
N LYS A 219 -4.70 -25.58 -0.81
CA LYS A 219 -4.80 -26.99 -1.18
C LYS A 219 -4.48 -27.94 -0.03
N PHE A 220 -3.89 -27.44 1.06
CA PHE A 220 -3.56 -28.27 2.21
C PHE A 220 -4.75 -28.48 3.14
N ASP A 221 -4.81 -29.67 3.72
CA ASP A 221 -5.81 -30.12 4.67
C ASP A 221 -5.23 -31.21 5.60
N SER A 222 -6.06 -31.81 6.46
CA SER A 222 -5.66 -32.85 7.41
C SER A 222 -5.22 -34.18 6.80
N HIS A 223 -5.36 -34.36 5.48
CA HIS A 223 -4.91 -35.55 4.76
C HIS A 223 -3.59 -35.32 4.02
N SER A 224 -3.12 -34.08 3.98
CA SER A 224 -1.93 -33.68 3.24
C SER A 224 -0.63 -34.14 3.91
N ALA A 225 0.30 -34.62 3.10
CA ALA A 225 1.71 -34.77 3.46
C ALA A 225 2.53 -33.78 2.62
N VAL A 226 3.28 -32.90 3.27
CA VAL A 226 3.99 -31.78 2.65
C VAL A 226 5.49 -31.99 2.78
N PHE A 227 6.19 -32.01 1.66
CA PHE A 227 7.65 -32.08 1.60
C PHE A 227 8.15 -30.82 0.90
N ASP A 228 8.74 -29.92 1.68
CA ASP A 228 9.28 -28.66 1.17
C ASP A 228 10.80 -28.75 1.11
N CYS A 229 11.34 -28.95 -0.10
CA CYS A 229 12.77 -29.19 -0.32
C CYS A 229 13.63 -27.93 -0.18
N CYS A 230 13.01 -26.75 -0.30
CA CYS A 230 13.66 -25.43 -0.26
C CYS A 230 12.79 -24.49 0.59
N ALA A 231 12.60 -24.89 1.85
CA ALA A 231 11.58 -24.33 2.72
C ALA A 231 11.84 -22.88 3.13
N GLY A 232 13.05 -22.37 2.96
CA GLY A 232 13.44 -21.04 3.42
C GLY A 232 13.06 -20.83 4.88
N VAL A 233 12.38 -19.71 5.15
CA VAL A 233 11.85 -19.37 6.49
C VAL A 233 10.45 -19.93 6.77
N GLY A 234 9.92 -20.77 5.88
CA GLY A 234 8.66 -21.50 6.02
C GLY A 234 7.39 -20.93 5.38
N PRO A 235 7.42 -20.19 4.24
CA PRO A 235 6.21 -19.62 3.65
C PRO A 235 5.19 -20.66 3.17
N PHE A 236 5.58 -21.93 2.94
CA PHE A 236 4.62 -23.04 2.68
C PHE A 236 4.44 -23.95 3.89
N VAL A 237 5.49 -24.15 4.69
CA VAL A 237 5.50 -24.99 5.90
C VAL A 237 4.50 -24.49 6.94
N LEU A 238 4.54 -23.19 7.29
CA LEU A 238 3.67 -22.65 8.34
C LEU A 238 2.19 -22.61 7.92
N PRO A 239 1.84 -22.23 6.67
CA PRO A 239 0.47 -22.39 6.21
C PRO A 239 -0.01 -23.84 6.18
N ALA A 240 0.83 -24.81 5.77
CA ALA A 240 0.49 -26.23 5.81
C ALA A 240 0.16 -26.69 7.25
N ALA A 241 1.01 -26.31 8.21
CA ALA A 241 0.78 -26.62 9.63
C ALA A 241 -0.52 -26.01 10.15
N ARG A 242 -0.79 -24.75 9.81
CA ARG A 242 -2.03 -24.06 10.18
C ARG A 242 -3.28 -24.69 9.54
N ARG A 243 -3.15 -25.31 8.37
CA ARG A 243 -4.22 -26.08 7.72
C ARG A 243 -4.37 -27.50 8.25
N GLY A 244 -3.53 -27.90 9.20
CA GLY A 244 -3.59 -29.19 9.85
C GLY A 244 -2.97 -30.32 9.05
N ALA A 245 -2.06 -30.03 8.09
CA ALA A 245 -1.36 -31.06 7.34
C ALA A 245 -0.75 -32.11 8.28
N ARG A 246 -0.97 -33.38 7.95
CA ARG A 246 -0.67 -34.51 8.84
C ARG A 246 0.82 -34.73 9.02
N VAL A 247 1.57 -34.56 7.94
CA VAL A 247 3.02 -34.73 7.89
C VAL A 247 3.61 -33.54 7.16
N ILE A 248 4.62 -32.91 7.75
CA ILE A 248 5.33 -31.79 7.14
C ILE A 248 6.82 -32.04 7.35
N VAL A 249 7.57 -32.12 6.25
CA VAL A 249 9.02 -32.23 6.25
C VAL A 249 9.57 -31.03 5.51
N ALA A 250 10.45 -30.29 6.17
CA ALA A 250 11.05 -29.08 5.65
C ALA A 250 12.57 -29.22 5.59
N ASN A 251 13.13 -28.99 4.41
CA ASN A 251 14.55 -28.99 4.15
C ASN A 251 14.93 -27.64 3.55
N ASP A 252 16.10 -27.13 3.91
CA ASP A 252 16.72 -26.01 3.22
C ASP A 252 18.23 -26.14 3.32
N LEU A 253 18.93 -25.77 2.25
CA LEU A 253 20.39 -25.80 2.21
C LEU A 253 20.99 -24.71 3.11
N ASN A 254 20.32 -23.57 3.24
CA ASN A 254 20.81 -22.43 4.00
C ASN A 254 20.56 -22.64 5.51
N PRO A 255 21.61 -22.72 6.34
CA PRO A 255 21.44 -22.91 7.79
C PRO A 255 20.71 -21.73 8.47
N GLU A 256 20.83 -20.51 7.95
CA GLU A 256 20.09 -19.35 8.47
C GLU A 256 18.59 -19.46 8.14
N SER A 257 18.21 -19.97 6.96
CA SER A 257 16.81 -20.30 6.64
C SER A 257 16.24 -21.28 7.65
N VAL A 258 16.96 -22.39 7.93
CA VAL A 258 16.52 -23.41 8.89
C VAL A 258 16.39 -22.85 10.31
N LYS A 259 17.34 -22.00 10.73
CA LYS A 259 17.28 -21.30 12.03
C LYS A 259 16.02 -20.42 12.13
N TRP A 260 15.75 -19.60 11.12
CA TRP A 260 14.56 -18.73 11.11
C TRP A 260 13.26 -19.52 10.99
N LEU A 261 13.24 -20.62 10.22
CA LEU A 261 12.10 -21.53 10.16
C LEU A 261 11.76 -22.08 11.55
N ARG A 262 12.75 -22.58 12.31
CA ARG A 262 12.53 -23.08 13.67
C ARG A 262 11.99 -21.99 14.60
N GLU A 263 12.49 -20.77 14.47
CA GLU A 263 11.99 -19.63 15.24
C GLU A 263 10.54 -19.28 14.85
N ASN A 264 10.23 -19.30 13.56
CA ASN A 264 8.89 -19.01 13.06
C ASN A 264 7.87 -20.10 13.45
N ILE A 265 8.28 -21.36 13.52
CA ILE A 265 7.46 -22.45 14.08
C ILE A 265 7.05 -22.11 15.52
N LYS A 266 8.00 -21.66 16.36
CA LYS A 266 7.71 -21.24 17.74
C LYS A 266 6.81 -20.02 17.80
N ILE A 267 7.13 -18.97 17.02
CA ILE A 267 6.37 -17.71 16.98
C ILE A 267 4.89 -17.95 16.63
N ASN A 268 4.62 -18.89 15.71
CA ASN A 268 3.27 -19.20 15.25
C ASN A 268 2.63 -20.38 15.99
N ARG A 269 3.33 -21.01 16.94
CA ARG A 269 2.87 -22.22 17.63
C ARG A 269 2.46 -23.33 16.66
N ALA A 270 3.17 -23.44 15.55
CA ALA A 270 2.89 -24.42 14.52
C ALA A 270 3.34 -25.82 14.98
N ASN A 271 2.56 -26.84 14.68
CA ASN A 271 2.98 -28.23 14.88
C ASN A 271 3.59 -28.74 13.57
N VAL A 272 4.92 -28.87 13.56
CA VAL A 272 5.71 -29.38 12.43
C VAL A 272 6.51 -30.56 12.98
N GLY A 273 6.34 -31.72 12.36
CA GLY A 273 6.92 -33.00 12.81
C GLY A 273 8.42 -33.12 12.60
#